data_AF-A0A534QNI1-F1
#
_entry.id   AF-A0A534QNI1-F1
#
_cell.length_a   1.000
_cell.length_b   1.000
_cell.length_c   1.000
_cell.angle_alpha   90.00
_cell.angle_beta   90.00
_cell.angle_gamma   90.00
#
_symmetry.space_group_name_H-M   'P 1'
#
loop_
_entity.id
_entity.type
_entity.pdbx_description
1 polymer ?
#
loop_
_entity_poly.entity_id
_entity_poly.type
_entity_poly.pdbx_seq_one_letter_code
_entity_poly.pdbx_strand_id
1 'polypeptide(L)'
;MITRTRCVSRPARRWVVTLAGVALATWLGSTWASAAVFDFRVDRFAVDGNVFGPLDGVPDRVDDFSDGVLPPWSVVYGTASEHDGFLHLTSPGTHVPDGFGAVPGLPLDLSEVYYSYVLSDGRGSFTATAAWDSTVLGYGDFNHFSLFGYVDPTNPLGAYEVVGVAISNPTPAGQPAAYSATRFGVRYIGGAFQPLDLESVSIDPATITGQIVLRIAFDDATNAVTVSLSVDGGATFLPPFTPVSFFTGTSTAVFLLGSDPLADPPPPPPLCAGGTGLRGTRVVFNRLHHTLIARGKLALPPSVATGYDPAQDGAQLRIEDSASPAIVLVDLTGARAVPAGSPGSGCGPRDGWVRRGATFTYHNQSNALPPACAAGSARGLQLLRVSTRRAAAGEVSIRARFRDTAAPDLLAPLHVTVVLGHEGAGAAGRCASAPALGCVRTGPIRIGCSD
;
A
#
# COMPACT_ATOMS: atom_id res chain seq x y z
N MET A 1 11.50 11.95 -77.47
CA MET A 1 12.25 11.15 -76.48
C MET A 1 11.86 11.68 -75.10
N ILE A 2 10.93 11.00 -74.43
CA ILE A 2 10.39 11.40 -73.11
C ILE A 2 10.65 10.23 -72.18
N THR A 3 11.57 10.40 -71.23
CA THR A 3 11.91 9.39 -70.23
C THR A 3 11.07 9.64 -68.99
N ARG A 4 10.09 8.76 -68.75
CA ARG A 4 9.30 8.71 -67.51
C ARG A 4 10.09 7.97 -66.43
N THR A 5 10.44 8.66 -65.36
CA THR A 5 11.00 8.04 -64.15
C THR A 5 9.85 7.57 -63.24
N ARG A 6 9.71 6.26 -63.04
CA ARG A 6 8.75 5.68 -62.10
C ARG A 6 9.33 5.75 -60.68
N CYS A 7 8.63 6.45 -59.78
CA CYS A 7 8.83 6.30 -58.34
C CYS A 7 8.20 4.97 -57.90
N VAL A 8 9.02 4.04 -57.41
CA VAL A 8 8.59 2.80 -56.77
C VAL A 8 8.46 3.08 -55.28
N SER A 9 7.23 3.15 -54.78
CA SER A 9 6.92 3.18 -53.35
C SER A 9 7.27 1.84 -52.72
N ARG A 10 8.22 1.82 -51.78
CA ARG A 10 8.50 0.63 -50.96
C ARG A 10 7.48 0.55 -49.81
N PRO A 11 7.02 -0.65 -49.42
CA PRO A 11 6.07 -0.82 -48.34
C PRO A 11 6.70 -0.46 -46.99
N ALA A 12 5.94 0.26 -46.16
CA ALA A 12 6.30 0.61 -44.79
C ALA A 12 6.53 -0.67 -43.97
N ARG A 13 7.75 -0.85 -43.47
CA ARG A 13 8.07 -1.89 -42.48
C ARG A 13 7.39 -1.51 -41.17
N ARG A 14 6.43 -2.33 -40.72
CA ARG A 14 5.92 -2.30 -39.35
C ARG A 14 7.08 -2.65 -38.40
N TRP A 15 7.54 -1.68 -37.63
CA TRP A 15 8.49 -1.91 -36.53
C TRP A 15 7.68 -2.34 -35.31
N VAL A 16 7.81 -3.61 -34.93
CA VAL A 16 7.40 -4.08 -33.60
C VAL A 16 8.52 -3.64 -32.65
N VAL A 17 8.25 -2.63 -31.83
CA VAL A 17 9.17 -2.16 -30.79
C VAL A 17 8.97 -3.05 -29.58
N THR A 18 9.83 -4.06 -29.43
CA THR A 18 9.92 -4.82 -28.18
C THR A 18 10.75 -4.01 -27.20
N LEU A 19 10.09 -3.24 -26.32
CA LEU A 19 10.73 -2.62 -25.16
C LEU A 19 11.15 -3.74 -24.21
N ALA A 20 12.42 -4.11 -24.27
CA ALA A 20 13.05 -4.99 -23.30
C ALA A 20 13.22 -4.23 -21.98
N GLY A 21 12.18 -4.24 -21.15
CA GLY A 21 12.31 -3.98 -19.72
C GLY A 21 13.20 -5.06 -19.12
N VAL A 22 14.45 -4.73 -18.84
CA VAL A 22 15.33 -5.58 -18.03
C VAL A 22 14.85 -5.50 -16.58
N ALA A 23 13.82 -6.27 -16.27
CA ALA A 23 13.51 -6.72 -14.92
C ALA A 23 14.12 -8.12 -14.76
N LEU A 24 15.46 -8.20 -14.65
CA LEU A 24 16.14 -9.43 -14.23
C LEU A 24 16.64 -9.28 -12.81
N ALA A 25 15.70 -9.26 -11.86
CA ALA A 25 15.97 -9.62 -10.48
C ALA A 25 15.32 -10.99 -10.24
N THR A 26 16.14 -12.02 -10.07
CA THR A 26 15.70 -13.36 -9.69
C THR A 26 15.09 -13.34 -8.29
N TRP A 27 13.77 -13.31 -8.23
CA TRP A 27 12.98 -13.46 -7.01
C TRP A 27 12.99 -14.92 -6.55
N LEU A 28 13.83 -15.25 -5.58
CA LEU A 28 13.63 -16.45 -4.77
C LEU A 28 12.70 -16.08 -3.61
N GLY A 29 11.44 -16.50 -3.74
CA GLY A 29 10.54 -16.87 -2.66
C GLY A 29 10.49 -15.95 -1.43
N SER A 30 10.01 -14.73 -1.61
CA SER A 30 9.37 -14.01 -0.51
C SER A 30 7.86 -14.25 -0.65
N THR A 31 7.24 -14.90 0.34
CA THR A 31 5.78 -14.96 0.42
C THR A 31 5.30 -13.53 0.61
N TRP A 32 4.83 -12.94 -0.49
CA TRP A 32 4.35 -11.57 -0.54
C TRP A 32 3.31 -11.37 0.56
N ALA A 33 3.49 -10.28 1.30
CA ALA A 33 2.41 -9.67 2.06
C ALA A 33 1.17 -9.58 1.16
N SER A 34 -0.02 -9.73 1.72
CA SER A 34 -1.26 -9.53 0.96
C SER A 34 -1.17 -8.17 0.28
N ALA A 35 -0.98 -8.16 -1.03
CA ALA A 35 -1.03 -6.93 -1.82
C ALA A 35 -2.44 -6.35 -1.65
N ALA A 36 -2.57 -5.02 -1.69
CA ALA A 36 -3.87 -4.38 -1.71
C ALA A 36 -4.68 -4.98 -2.86
N VAL A 37 -5.84 -5.56 -2.58
CA VAL A 37 -6.67 -6.17 -3.63
C VAL A 37 -7.45 -5.05 -4.30
N PHE A 38 -7.11 -4.75 -5.56
CA PHE A 38 -7.78 -3.72 -6.36
C PHE A 38 -8.08 -4.22 -7.78
N ASP A 39 -9.11 -3.63 -8.37
CA ASP A 39 -9.57 -3.82 -9.75
C ASP A 39 -10.22 -2.53 -10.24
N PHE A 40 -9.45 -1.69 -10.95
CA PHE A 40 -9.98 -0.49 -11.59
C PHE A 40 -10.22 -0.74 -13.06
N ARG A 41 -11.28 -0.12 -13.57
CA ARG A 41 -11.81 -0.38 -14.91
C ARG A 41 -11.87 0.90 -15.71
N VAL A 42 -11.25 0.86 -16.88
CA VAL A 42 -11.38 1.89 -17.92
C VAL A 42 -12.37 1.36 -18.94
N ASP A 43 -13.42 2.12 -19.17
CA ASP A 43 -14.51 1.81 -20.11
C ASP A 43 -14.13 2.21 -21.53
N ARG A 44 -13.51 3.38 -21.69
CA ARG A 44 -13.22 3.93 -23.01
C ARG A 44 -12.00 4.82 -23.04
N PHE A 45 -11.20 4.67 -24.08
CA PHE A 45 -10.19 5.64 -24.50
C PHE A 45 -10.55 6.22 -25.86
N ALA A 46 -10.35 7.53 -26.04
CA ALA A 46 -10.55 8.19 -27.33
C ALA A 46 -9.53 9.31 -27.53
N VAL A 47 -9.09 9.52 -28.77
CA VAL A 47 -8.22 10.63 -29.17
C VAL A 47 -8.62 11.17 -30.55
N ASP A 48 -8.55 12.49 -30.68
CA ASP A 48 -8.86 13.31 -31.85
C ASP A 48 -7.66 14.25 -32.10
N GLY A 49 -7.00 14.16 -33.25
CA GLY A 49 -5.87 15.00 -33.65
C GLY A 49 -4.47 14.33 -33.67
N ASN A 50 -3.45 15.16 -33.86
CA ASN A 50 -2.02 14.80 -33.96
C ASN A 50 -1.76 13.70 -35.04
N VAL A 51 -0.98 12.66 -34.72
CA VAL A 51 -0.64 11.55 -35.64
C VAL A 51 -1.84 10.69 -36.02
N PHE A 52 -2.98 10.86 -35.36
CA PHE A 52 -4.18 10.05 -35.58
C PHE A 52 -5.08 10.62 -36.68
N GLY A 53 -5.09 11.94 -36.85
CA GLY A 53 -5.92 12.63 -37.83
C GLY A 53 -6.06 14.13 -37.53
N PRO A 54 -7.00 14.83 -38.20
CA PRO A 54 -7.26 16.24 -37.95
C PRO A 54 -8.01 16.44 -36.64
N LEU A 55 -7.65 17.48 -35.86
CA LEU A 55 -8.44 17.90 -34.69
C LEU A 55 -9.75 18.57 -35.16
N ASP A 56 -10.79 17.78 -35.39
CA ASP A 56 -12.05 18.24 -35.99
C ASP A 56 -13.30 18.01 -35.11
N GLY A 57 -13.10 17.50 -33.89
CA GLY A 57 -14.15 17.20 -32.92
C GLY A 57 -14.68 15.78 -33.01
N VAL A 58 -14.19 14.96 -33.94
CA VAL A 58 -14.54 13.54 -34.07
C VAL A 58 -13.33 12.68 -33.69
N PRO A 59 -13.47 11.75 -32.72
CA PRO A 59 -12.36 10.85 -32.37
C PRO A 59 -11.80 10.07 -33.57
N ASP A 60 -10.52 10.28 -33.85
CA ASP A 60 -9.75 9.55 -34.87
C ASP A 60 -9.43 8.11 -34.43
N ARG A 61 -9.28 7.91 -33.12
CA ARG A 61 -9.11 6.60 -32.50
C ARG A 61 -10.01 6.47 -31.28
N VAL A 62 -10.58 5.28 -31.16
CA VAL A 62 -11.41 4.87 -30.04
C VAL A 62 -11.01 3.45 -29.69
N ASP A 63 -10.92 3.19 -28.40
CA ASP A 63 -10.81 1.86 -27.83
C ASP A 63 -11.88 1.72 -26.75
N ASP A 64 -12.82 0.81 -26.97
CA ASP A 64 -13.95 0.51 -26.09
C ASP A 64 -13.70 -0.79 -25.29
N PHE A 65 -12.47 -1.33 -25.33
CA PHE A 65 -12.03 -2.49 -24.55
C PHE A 65 -13.01 -3.68 -24.59
N SER A 66 -13.60 -3.93 -25.75
CA SER A 66 -14.67 -4.91 -25.96
C SER A 66 -14.29 -6.06 -26.87
N ASP A 67 -13.04 -6.11 -27.36
CA ASP A 67 -12.57 -7.18 -28.25
C ASP A 67 -11.82 -8.29 -27.51
N GLY A 68 -11.54 -8.10 -26.22
CA GLY A 68 -10.89 -9.06 -25.34
C GLY A 68 -9.40 -9.19 -25.59
N VAL A 69 -8.78 -8.27 -26.34
CA VAL A 69 -7.35 -8.27 -26.61
C VAL A 69 -6.73 -6.92 -26.26
N LEU A 70 -5.79 -6.95 -25.31
CA LEU A 70 -5.13 -5.73 -24.83
C LEU A 70 -4.44 -4.86 -25.91
N PRO A 71 -3.83 -5.37 -27.00
CA PRO A 71 -3.26 -4.52 -28.04
C PRO A 71 -4.30 -3.56 -28.65
N PRO A 72 -3.98 -2.27 -28.79
CA PRO A 72 -2.64 -1.71 -28.91
C PRO A 72 -1.98 -1.28 -27.59
N TRP A 73 -2.55 -1.63 -26.44
CA TRP A 73 -1.96 -1.34 -25.14
C TRP A 73 -0.88 -2.36 -24.77
N SER A 74 0.08 -1.91 -23.98
CA SER A 74 1.14 -2.75 -23.41
C SER A 74 1.29 -2.47 -21.93
N VAL A 75 1.40 -3.54 -21.13
CA VAL A 75 1.62 -3.44 -19.68
C VAL A 75 3.01 -2.88 -19.40
N VAL A 76 3.06 -1.85 -18.55
CA VAL A 76 4.29 -1.20 -18.07
C VAL A 76 4.63 -1.70 -16.68
N TYR A 77 3.62 -1.69 -15.80
CA TYR A 77 3.70 -2.11 -14.42
C TYR A 77 2.50 -2.98 -14.06
N GLY A 78 2.73 -3.90 -13.14
CA GLY A 78 1.69 -4.69 -12.49
C GLY A 78 0.94 -5.61 -13.43
N THR A 79 -0.38 -5.66 -13.24
CA THR A 79 -1.27 -6.57 -13.96
C THR A 79 -2.37 -5.77 -14.66
N ALA A 80 -2.46 -5.94 -15.98
CA ALA A 80 -3.55 -5.40 -16.77
C ALA A 80 -4.05 -6.40 -17.80
N SER A 81 -5.35 -6.38 -18.07
CA SER A 81 -6.00 -7.24 -19.05
C SER A 81 -7.31 -6.64 -19.54
N GLU A 82 -7.74 -7.05 -20.73
CA GLU A 82 -9.04 -6.66 -21.26
C GLU A 82 -10.02 -7.83 -21.14
N HIS A 83 -11.16 -7.58 -20.51
CA HIS A 83 -12.28 -8.52 -20.44
C HIS A 83 -13.56 -7.79 -20.02
N ASP A 84 -14.72 -8.42 -20.24
CA ASP A 84 -16.03 -7.92 -19.83
C ASP A 84 -16.39 -6.50 -20.32
N GLY A 85 -15.74 -6.03 -21.40
CA GLY A 85 -15.95 -4.70 -21.97
C GLY A 85 -15.10 -3.60 -21.32
N PHE A 86 -14.08 -3.95 -20.53
CA PHE A 86 -13.22 -2.99 -19.84
C PHE A 86 -11.74 -3.37 -19.96
N LEU A 87 -10.89 -2.34 -19.88
CA LEU A 87 -9.51 -2.50 -19.45
C LEU A 87 -9.48 -2.57 -17.94
N HIS A 88 -9.01 -3.69 -17.41
CA HIS A 88 -8.80 -3.93 -15.99
C HIS A 88 -7.35 -3.65 -15.61
N LEU A 89 -7.14 -2.77 -14.63
CA LEU A 89 -5.88 -2.53 -13.93
C LEU A 89 -6.01 -3.12 -12.52
N THR A 90 -5.32 -4.23 -12.27
CA THR A 90 -5.63 -5.11 -11.14
C THR A 90 -4.41 -5.46 -10.31
N SER A 91 -4.65 -5.91 -9.07
CA SER A 91 -3.65 -6.60 -8.27
C SER A 91 -3.33 -8.00 -8.84
N PRO A 92 -2.10 -8.53 -8.70
CA PRO A 92 -0.96 -7.90 -8.05
C PRO A 92 -0.40 -6.77 -8.90
N GLY A 93 -0.19 -5.60 -8.28
CA GLY A 93 0.53 -4.51 -8.92
C GLY A 93 2.05 -4.71 -8.81
N THR A 94 2.79 -3.70 -9.27
CA THR A 94 4.21 -3.54 -8.97
C THR A 94 4.36 -2.67 -7.74
N HIS A 95 4.86 -3.26 -6.66
CA HIS A 95 5.14 -2.53 -5.43
C HIS A 95 6.29 -1.55 -5.61
N VAL A 96 6.02 -0.27 -5.34
CA VAL A 96 7.00 0.82 -5.36
C VAL A 96 7.04 1.43 -3.96
N PRO A 97 8.10 1.16 -3.17
CA PRO A 97 8.11 1.47 -1.74
C PRO A 97 8.20 2.96 -1.40
N ASP A 98 8.62 3.80 -2.35
CA ASP A 98 8.93 5.22 -2.13
C ASP A 98 8.38 6.17 -3.21
N GLY A 99 7.33 5.75 -3.93
CA GLY A 99 6.72 6.54 -5.01
C GLY A 99 7.73 7.00 -6.07
N PHE A 100 8.66 6.11 -6.46
CA PHE A 100 9.78 6.38 -7.37
C PHE A 100 10.70 7.53 -6.94
N GLY A 101 10.74 7.83 -5.65
CA GLY A 101 11.44 9.00 -5.09
C GLY A 101 10.78 10.35 -5.41
N ALA A 102 9.72 10.37 -6.23
CA ALA A 102 8.93 11.57 -6.51
C ALA A 102 8.02 11.93 -5.32
N VAL A 103 7.54 10.92 -4.60
CA VAL A 103 6.77 11.10 -3.36
C VAL A 103 7.30 10.19 -2.24
N PRO A 104 8.45 10.55 -1.62
CA PRO A 104 9.11 9.71 -0.63
C PRO A 104 8.20 9.35 0.54
N GLY A 105 8.14 8.07 0.90
CA GLY A 105 7.40 7.56 2.05
C GLY A 105 5.93 7.17 1.77
N LEU A 106 5.48 7.25 0.52
CA LEU A 106 4.20 6.69 0.09
C LEU A 106 4.44 5.42 -0.73
N PRO A 107 4.23 4.22 -0.14
CA PRO A 107 4.32 3.00 -0.91
C PRO A 107 3.09 2.87 -1.82
N LEU A 108 3.32 2.51 -3.08
CA LEU A 108 2.29 2.36 -4.11
C LEU A 108 2.28 0.92 -4.64
N ASP A 109 1.14 0.45 -5.13
CA ASP A 109 1.02 -0.82 -5.84
C ASP A 109 0.45 -0.59 -7.25
N LEU A 110 1.32 -0.52 -8.25
CA LEU A 110 0.96 0.04 -9.57
C LEU A 110 0.51 -1.02 -10.57
N SER A 111 -0.56 -0.73 -11.29
CA SER A 111 -0.90 -1.39 -12.55
C SER A 111 -1.12 -0.35 -13.63
N GLU A 112 -0.30 -0.38 -14.68
CA GLU A 112 -0.25 0.67 -15.70
C GLU A 112 -0.05 0.08 -17.09
N VAL A 113 -0.72 0.66 -18.08
CA VAL A 113 -0.52 0.37 -19.51
C VAL A 113 -0.14 1.64 -20.27
N TYR A 114 0.61 1.48 -21.36
CA TYR A 114 0.82 2.54 -22.35
C TYR A 114 0.19 2.20 -23.70
N TYR A 115 -0.21 3.24 -24.44
CA TYR A 115 -0.72 3.13 -25.80
C TYR A 115 0.43 3.05 -26.83
N SER A 116 0.49 2.00 -27.66
CA SER A 116 1.66 1.76 -28.53
C SER A 116 1.86 2.77 -29.66
N TYR A 117 0.90 3.66 -29.91
CA TYR A 117 1.05 4.73 -30.90
C TYR A 117 1.74 5.94 -30.29
N VAL A 118 2.84 6.33 -30.92
CA VAL A 118 3.71 7.41 -30.44
C VAL A 118 3.22 8.75 -30.98
N LEU A 119 2.96 9.68 -30.06
CA LEU A 119 2.80 11.11 -30.32
C LEU A 119 4.15 11.72 -30.63
N SER A 120 4.19 12.77 -31.44
CA SER A 120 5.43 13.52 -31.69
C SER A 120 5.17 15.02 -31.62
N ASP A 121 6.15 15.76 -31.13
CA ASP A 121 6.18 17.21 -31.13
C ASP A 121 6.14 17.75 -32.58
N GLY A 122 5.40 18.84 -32.82
CA GLY A 122 5.24 19.46 -34.14
C GLY A 122 4.33 18.68 -35.11
N ARG A 123 3.48 17.77 -34.59
CA ARG A 123 2.53 16.97 -35.40
C ARG A 123 1.08 17.41 -35.24
N GLY A 124 0.85 18.56 -34.65
CA GLY A 124 -0.47 19.14 -34.47
C GLY A 124 -1.10 18.81 -33.12
N SER A 125 -2.08 19.62 -32.77
CA SER A 125 -2.83 19.55 -31.52
C SER A 125 -3.70 18.29 -31.44
N PHE A 126 -4.04 17.87 -30.22
CA PHE A 126 -5.00 16.79 -29.99
C PHE A 126 -5.84 17.00 -28.73
N THR A 127 -6.96 16.29 -28.67
CA THR A 127 -7.72 16.05 -27.43
C THR A 127 -7.87 14.56 -27.23
N ALA A 128 -7.62 14.08 -26.01
CA ALA A 128 -7.79 12.69 -25.64
C ALA A 128 -8.57 12.56 -24.33
N THR A 129 -9.33 11.49 -24.19
CA THR A 129 -10.15 11.19 -23.01
C THR A 129 -10.02 9.73 -22.57
N ALA A 130 -10.08 9.51 -21.26
CA ALA A 130 -10.21 8.19 -20.64
C ALA A 130 -11.42 8.19 -19.69
N ALA A 131 -12.41 7.34 -19.96
CA ALA A 131 -13.61 7.18 -19.15
C ALA A 131 -13.45 5.97 -18.22
N TRP A 132 -13.69 6.18 -16.93
CA TRP A 132 -13.52 5.19 -15.88
C TRP A 132 -14.89 4.74 -15.36
N ASP A 133 -15.07 3.43 -15.20
CA ASP A 133 -16.32 2.82 -14.74
C ASP A 133 -16.58 3.11 -13.25
N SER A 134 -15.53 3.08 -12.42
CA SER A 134 -15.69 3.27 -10.98
C SER A 134 -15.97 4.72 -10.62
N THR A 135 -17.11 4.94 -9.96
CA THR A 135 -17.44 6.19 -9.28
C THR A 135 -17.02 6.20 -7.80
N VAL A 136 -16.48 5.09 -7.29
CA VAL A 136 -16.13 4.92 -5.87
C VAL A 136 -14.66 4.60 -5.72
N LEU A 137 -13.94 5.51 -5.06
CA LEU A 137 -12.54 5.35 -4.69
C LEU A 137 -12.42 5.02 -3.19
N GLY A 138 -11.71 3.94 -2.88
CA GLY A 138 -11.22 3.59 -1.55
C GLY A 138 -10.08 4.50 -1.09
N TYR A 139 -9.78 4.48 0.22
CA TYR A 139 -8.68 5.28 0.76
C TYR A 139 -7.35 4.91 0.09
N GLY A 140 -6.64 5.92 -0.41
CA GLY A 140 -5.34 5.73 -1.03
C GLY A 140 -5.40 5.37 -2.50
N ASP A 141 -6.59 5.13 -3.07
CA ASP A 141 -6.76 4.92 -4.49
C ASP A 141 -6.28 6.16 -5.26
N PHE A 142 -5.60 5.91 -6.37
CA PHE A 142 -5.07 6.93 -7.26
C PHE A 142 -5.15 6.40 -8.70
N ASN A 143 -6.03 6.97 -9.52
CA ASN A 143 -6.19 6.59 -10.93
C ASN A 143 -5.82 7.76 -11.81
N HIS A 144 -5.02 7.53 -12.86
CA HIS A 144 -4.53 8.61 -13.72
C HIS A 144 -4.62 8.32 -15.20
N PHE A 145 -4.70 9.42 -15.94
CA PHE A 145 -4.51 9.48 -17.38
C PHE A 145 -3.43 10.52 -17.66
N SER A 146 -2.35 10.12 -18.33
CA SER A 146 -1.19 10.98 -18.53
C SER A 146 -0.50 10.77 -19.88
N LEU A 147 0.37 11.72 -20.21
CA LEU A 147 1.34 11.64 -21.30
C LEU A 147 2.70 11.31 -20.70
N PHE A 148 3.37 10.30 -21.25
CA PHE A 148 4.76 9.97 -20.93
C PHE A 148 5.65 10.33 -22.12
N GLY A 149 6.34 11.46 -21.99
CA GLY A 149 7.30 11.98 -22.95
C GLY A 149 8.71 11.47 -22.68
N TYR A 150 9.44 11.11 -23.73
CA TYR A 150 10.83 10.64 -23.66
C TYR A 150 11.64 11.07 -24.89
N VAL A 151 12.97 11.06 -24.76
CA VAL A 151 13.91 11.43 -25.84
C VAL A 151 14.24 10.26 -26.75
N ASP A 152 14.53 9.09 -26.16
CA ASP A 152 15.02 7.92 -26.86
C ASP A 152 14.14 6.71 -26.51
N PRO A 153 13.43 6.09 -27.48
CA PRO A 153 12.63 4.90 -27.22
C PRO A 153 13.46 3.71 -26.74
N THR A 154 14.78 3.70 -26.96
CA THR A 154 15.69 2.65 -26.47
C THR A 154 16.21 2.93 -25.06
N ASN A 155 16.09 4.17 -24.58
CA ASN A 155 16.42 4.58 -23.22
C ASN A 155 15.42 5.63 -22.69
N PRO A 156 14.15 5.24 -22.49
CA PRO A 156 13.10 6.19 -22.13
C PRO A 156 13.32 6.83 -20.75
N LEU A 157 14.15 6.24 -19.89
CA LEU A 157 14.44 6.74 -18.55
C LEU A 157 15.64 7.71 -18.49
N GLY A 158 16.38 7.89 -19.60
CA GLY A 158 17.51 8.82 -19.64
C GLY A 158 17.08 10.29 -19.51
N ALA A 159 15.90 10.63 -20.03
CA ALA A 159 15.24 11.91 -19.86
C ALA A 159 13.75 11.74 -20.19
N TYR A 160 12.87 12.10 -19.25
CA TYR A 160 11.42 11.96 -19.43
C TYR A 160 10.61 13.07 -18.76
N GLU A 161 9.40 13.24 -19.26
CA GLU A 161 8.38 14.15 -18.74
C GLU A 161 7.06 13.37 -18.62
N VAL A 162 6.38 13.49 -17.48
CA VAL A 162 5.03 12.93 -17.30
C VAL A 162 4.09 14.05 -16.93
N VAL A 163 3.04 14.26 -17.73
CA VAL A 163 2.03 15.28 -17.46
C VAL A 163 0.65 14.66 -17.60
N GLY A 164 -0.21 14.86 -16.61
CA GLY A 164 -1.54 14.24 -16.63
C GLY A 164 -2.47 14.77 -15.56
N VAL A 165 -3.58 14.06 -15.42
CA VAL A 165 -4.57 14.27 -14.37
C VAL A 165 -4.83 12.95 -13.67
N ALA A 166 -4.95 13.01 -12.35
CA ALA A 166 -5.33 11.90 -11.51
C ALA A 166 -6.59 12.25 -10.72
N ILE A 167 -7.35 11.21 -10.36
CA ILE A 167 -8.35 11.27 -9.30
C ILE A 167 -7.91 10.37 -8.16
N SER A 168 -8.05 10.85 -6.93
CA SER A 168 -7.66 10.11 -5.73
C SER A 168 -8.63 10.31 -4.57
N ASN A 169 -8.57 9.40 -3.60
CA ASN A 169 -9.23 9.56 -2.31
C ASN A 169 -8.20 9.59 -1.18
N PRO A 170 -7.75 10.78 -0.76
CA PRO A 170 -6.80 10.94 0.35
C PRO A 170 -7.41 10.64 1.73
N THR A 171 -8.71 10.33 1.83
CA THR A 171 -9.43 10.30 3.10
C THR A 171 -9.35 8.91 3.76
N PRO A 172 -8.81 8.79 4.99
CA PRO A 172 -8.67 7.51 5.66
C PRO A 172 -9.99 6.73 5.79
N ALA A 173 -9.89 5.40 5.76
CA ALA A 173 -11.04 4.52 5.94
C ALA A 173 -11.85 4.86 7.21
N GLY A 174 -13.17 4.90 7.08
CA GLY A 174 -14.10 5.25 8.17
C GLY A 174 -14.42 6.74 8.30
N GLN A 175 -13.82 7.60 7.49
CA GLN A 175 -14.22 9.01 7.33
C GLN A 175 -15.06 9.18 6.04
N PRO A 176 -15.91 10.22 5.95
CA PRO A 176 -16.61 10.54 4.70
C PRO A 176 -15.59 10.76 3.58
N ALA A 177 -15.78 10.08 2.45
CA ALA A 177 -14.89 10.24 1.31
C ALA A 177 -14.84 11.70 0.86
N ALA A 178 -13.63 12.21 0.61
CA ALA A 178 -13.39 13.46 -0.08
C ALA A 178 -12.42 13.16 -1.21
N TYR A 179 -12.89 13.32 -2.45
CA TYR A 179 -12.06 13.03 -3.62
C TYR A 179 -11.25 14.27 -3.99
N SER A 180 -10.13 14.05 -4.67
CA SER A 180 -9.28 15.10 -5.22
C SER A 180 -8.99 14.79 -6.66
N ALA A 181 -9.17 15.79 -7.54
CA ALA A 181 -8.56 15.77 -8.85
C ALA A 181 -7.24 16.54 -8.79
N THR A 182 -6.20 15.97 -9.38
CA THR A 182 -4.85 16.54 -9.32
C THR A 182 -4.25 16.55 -10.72
N ARG A 183 -3.91 17.73 -11.22
CA ARG A 183 -2.96 17.89 -12.33
C ARG A 183 -1.56 17.67 -11.77
N PHE A 184 -0.78 16.83 -12.44
CA PHE A 184 0.61 16.58 -12.06
C PHE A 184 1.56 16.72 -13.24
N GLY A 185 2.79 17.14 -12.92
CA GLY A 185 3.93 17.22 -13.82
C GLY A 185 5.19 16.70 -13.14
N VAL A 186 5.73 15.60 -13.65
CA VAL A 186 7.00 15.00 -13.21
C VAL A 186 8.02 15.17 -14.34
N ARG A 187 9.22 15.65 -14.04
CA ARG A 187 10.29 15.76 -15.05
C ARG A 187 11.61 15.26 -14.50
N TYR A 188 12.25 14.39 -15.27
CA TYR A 188 13.63 13.97 -15.04
C TYR A 188 14.45 14.37 -16.26
N ILE A 189 15.18 15.48 -16.15
CA ILE A 189 15.92 16.10 -17.26
C ILE A 189 17.32 16.43 -16.78
N GLY A 190 18.35 16.10 -17.57
CA GLY A 190 19.74 16.38 -17.22
C GLY A 190 20.26 15.57 -16.03
N GLY A 191 19.68 14.39 -15.76
CA GLY A 191 20.11 13.48 -14.70
C GLY A 191 19.53 13.79 -13.30
N ALA A 192 18.57 14.72 -13.19
CA ALA A 192 17.92 15.07 -11.93
C ALA A 192 16.42 15.27 -12.09
N PHE A 193 15.68 15.00 -11.01
CA PHE A 193 14.28 15.37 -10.91
C PHE A 193 14.14 16.88 -10.74
N GLN A 194 13.20 17.46 -11.48
CA GLN A 194 12.71 18.80 -11.21
C GLN A 194 11.69 18.78 -10.07
N PRO A 195 11.41 19.92 -9.42
CA PRO A 195 10.33 20.00 -8.44
C PRO A 195 9.01 19.51 -9.03
N LEU A 196 8.28 18.73 -8.25
CA LEU A 196 6.98 18.20 -8.64
C LEU A 196 6.01 19.36 -8.85
N ASP A 197 5.37 19.39 -10.01
CA ASP A 197 4.44 20.44 -10.39
C ASP A 197 3.01 19.93 -10.18
N LEU A 198 2.39 20.27 -9.05
CA LEU A 198 1.05 19.81 -8.68
C LEU A 198 0.05 20.96 -8.55
N GLU A 199 -1.17 20.70 -9.00
CA GLU A 199 -2.33 21.54 -8.74
C GLU A 199 -3.51 20.61 -8.44
N SER A 200 -4.27 20.88 -7.38
CA SER A 200 -5.34 19.97 -6.94
C SER A 200 -6.62 20.72 -6.58
N VAL A 201 -7.75 20.08 -6.83
CA VAL A 201 -9.07 20.56 -6.43
C VAL A 201 -9.87 19.45 -5.77
N SER A 202 -10.62 19.80 -4.74
CA SER A 202 -11.53 18.87 -4.07
C SER A 202 -12.76 18.60 -4.93
N ILE A 203 -13.18 17.34 -4.95
CA ILE A 203 -14.43 16.87 -5.56
C ILE A 203 -15.29 16.32 -4.44
N ASP A 204 -16.52 16.83 -4.33
CA ASP A 204 -17.54 16.23 -3.48
C ASP A 204 -18.05 14.95 -4.17
N PRO A 205 -17.87 13.75 -3.58
CA PRO A 205 -18.32 12.51 -4.20
C PRO A 205 -19.83 12.49 -4.50
N ALA A 206 -20.64 13.26 -3.76
CA ALA A 206 -22.08 13.35 -4.02
C ALA A 206 -22.43 14.06 -5.34
N THR A 207 -21.47 14.75 -5.96
CA THR A 207 -21.65 15.43 -7.26
C THR A 207 -21.36 14.51 -8.45
N ILE A 208 -20.83 13.31 -8.21
CA ILE A 208 -20.57 12.33 -9.26
C ILE A 208 -21.88 11.69 -9.68
N THR A 209 -22.32 12.01 -10.90
CA THR A 209 -23.62 11.58 -11.45
C THR A 209 -23.47 10.66 -12.66
N GLY A 210 -22.24 10.47 -13.14
CA GLY A 210 -21.90 9.52 -14.20
C GLY A 210 -20.45 9.04 -14.07
N GLN A 211 -19.93 8.43 -15.13
CA GLN A 211 -18.53 8.03 -15.19
C GLN A 211 -17.60 9.22 -14.98
N ILE A 212 -16.46 8.96 -14.35
CA ILE A 212 -15.38 9.92 -14.28
C ILE A 212 -14.64 9.89 -15.61
N VAL A 213 -14.56 11.04 -16.28
CA VAL A 213 -13.82 11.16 -17.55
C VAL A 213 -12.64 12.11 -17.36
N LEU A 214 -11.44 11.58 -17.55
CA LEU A 214 -10.19 12.33 -17.54
C LEU A 214 -9.89 12.81 -18.95
N ARG A 215 -9.50 14.08 -19.12
CA ARG A 215 -9.21 14.65 -20.44
C ARG A 215 -7.88 15.38 -20.46
N ILE A 216 -7.15 15.18 -21.55
CA ILE A 216 -5.90 15.85 -21.90
C ILE A 216 -6.11 16.55 -23.24
N ALA A 217 -5.82 17.85 -23.31
CA ALA A 217 -5.74 18.61 -24.54
C ALA A 217 -4.33 19.17 -24.70
N PHE A 218 -3.72 18.97 -25.87
CA PHE A 218 -2.39 19.45 -26.19
C PHE A 218 -2.45 20.47 -27.33
N ASP A 219 -1.84 21.62 -27.13
CA ASP A 219 -1.68 22.67 -28.13
C ASP A 219 -0.25 22.69 -28.67
N ASP A 220 -0.08 22.21 -29.90
CA ASP A 220 1.21 22.10 -30.61
C ASP A 220 1.83 23.47 -30.92
N ALA A 221 1.03 24.55 -31.00
CA ALA A 221 1.58 25.88 -31.27
C ALA A 221 2.34 26.46 -30.07
N THR A 222 2.04 25.95 -28.86
CA THR A 222 2.56 26.47 -27.59
C THR A 222 3.24 25.40 -26.75
N ASN A 223 3.18 24.14 -27.18
CA ASN A 223 3.58 22.95 -26.43
C ASN A 223 2.97 22.92 -25.01
N ALA A 224 1.71 23.32 -24.90
CA ALA A 224 0.99 23.36 -23.64
C ALA A 224 -0.02 22.21 -23.53
N VAL A 225 -0.01 21.53 -22.38
CA VAL A 225 -0.99 20.52 -21.99
C VAL A 225 -1.98 21.15 -21.01
N THR A 226 -3.26 21.08 -21.35
CA THR A 226 -4.37 21.40 -20.45
C THR A 226 -5.07 20.11 -20.06
N VAL A 227 -5.30 19.91 -18.77
CA VAL A 227 -6.05 18.75 -18.27
C VAL A 227 -7.36 19.18 -17.64
N SER A 228 -8.35 18.30 -17.68
CA SER A 228 -9.65 18.54 -17.06
C SER A 228 -10.31 17.21 -16.71
N LEU A 229 -11.35 17.28 -15.88
CA LEU A 229 -12.10 16.11 -15.43
C LEU A 229 -13.60 16.39 -15.53
N SER A 230 -14.36 15.36 -15.87
CA SER A 230 -15.82 15.32 -15.82
C SER A 230 -16.27 14.32 -14.75
N VAL A 231 -17.35 14.66 -14.05
CA VAL A 231 -18.02 13.81 -13.04
C VAL A 231 -19.45 13.41 -13.47
N ASP A 232 -19.81 13.71 -14.72
CA ASP A 232 -21.15 13.55 -15.28
C ASP A 232 -21.11 12.79 -16.63
N GLY A 233 -20.15 11.86 -16.78
CA GLY A 233 -20.02 11.03 -17.97
C GLY A 233 -19.54 11.78 -19.22
N GLY A 234 -18.77 12.86 -19.03
CA GLY A 234 -18.23 13.68 -20.12
C GLY A 234 -19.15 14.78 -20.63
N ALA A 235 -20.32 14.98 -20.01
CA ALA A 235 -21.27 16.02 -20.44
C ALA A 235 -20.73 17.43 -20.15
N THR A 236 -20.10 17.63 -18.99
CA THR A 236 -19.38 18.85 -18.64
C THR A 236 -18.00 18.53 -18.12
N PHE A 237 -17.03 19.38 -18.45
CA PHE A 237 -15.68 19.28 -17.92
C PHE A 237 -15.43 20.46 -17.02
N LEU A 238 -14.95 20.18 -15.80
CA LEU A 238 -14.55 21.18 -14.84
C LEU A 238 -13.14 21.67 -15.23
N PRO A 239 -12.96 22.93 -15.67
CA PRO A 239 -11.67 23.59 -15.50
C PRO A 239 -11.50 23.91 -14.01
N PRO A 240 -10.29 23.73 -13.47
CA PRO A 240 -9.50 24.95 -13.28
C PRO A 240 -7.98 24.80 -13.44
N PHE A 241 -7.47 23.68 -13.94
CA PHE A 241 -6.03 23.47 -13.97
C PHE A 241 -5.32 24.40 -14.95
N THR A 242 -4.23 24.99 -14.50
CA THR A 242 -3.37 25.85 -15.33
C THR A 242 -2.66 24.98 -16.38
N PRO A 243 -2.58 25.42 -17.65
CA PRO A 243 -1.81 24.71 -18.66
C PRO A 243 -0.33 24.56 -18.29
N VAL A 244 0.26 23.43 -18.68
CA VAL A 244 1.65 23.07 -18.35
C VAL A 244 2.43 22.81 -19.62
N SER A 245 3.65 23.33 -19.70
CA SER A 245 4.53 23.04 -20.83
C SER A 245 4.92 21.56 -20.88
N PHE A 246 4.88 20.98 -22.06
CA PHE A 246 5.30 19.61 -22.36
C PHE A 246 6.29 19.61 -23.51
N PHE A 247 6.99 18.50 -23.77
CA PHE A 247 8.10 18.48 -24.73
C PHE A 247 9.16 19.58 -24.46
N THR A 248 9.46 19.84 -23.18
CA THR A 248 10.48 20.83 -22.78
C THR A 248 11.90 20.28 -22.89
N GLY A 249 12.04 18.96 -22.84
CA GLY A 249 13.29 18.23 -23.08
C GLY A 249 13.08 16.88 -23.74
N THR A 250 11.89 16.63 -24.29
CA THR A 250 11.47 15.39 -24.95
C THR A 250 10.79 15.73 -26.29
N SER A 251 10.62 14.76 -27.19
CA SER A 251 10.03 15.02 -28.53
C SER A 251 9.04 13.95 -28.99
N THR A 252 8.90 12.89 -28.21
CA THR A 252 7.96 11.79 -28.43
C THR A 252 7.25 11.46 -27.15
N ALA A 253 5.98 11.07 -27.23
CA ALA A 253 5.22 10.66 -26.06
C ALA A 253 4.26 9.50 -26.35
N VAL A 254 3.80 8.83 -25.30
CA VAL A 254 2.71 7.85 -25.33
C VAL A 254 1.66 8.22 -24.28
N PHE A 255 0.44 7.71 -24.45
CA PHE A 255 -0.59 7.80 -23.41
C PHE A 255 -0.37 6.70 -22.36
N LEU A 256 -0.61 7.03 -21.10
CA LEU A 256 -0.64 6.08 -19.98
C LEU A 256 -2.02 6.05 -19.34
N LEU A 257 -2.49 4.85 -19.00
CA LEU A 257 -3.62 4.61 -18.10
C LEU A 257 -3.09 3.81 -16.92
N GLY A 258 -3.21 4.36 -15.72
CA GLY A 258 -2.62 3.76 -14.53
C GLY A 258 -3.48 3.86 -13.29
N SER A 259 -3.26 2.90 -12.40
CA SER A 259 -3.85 2.77 -11.08
C SER A 259 -2.73 2.52 -10.09
N ASP A 260 -2.56 3.44 -9.14
CA ASP A 260 -1.47 3.47 -8.16
C ASP A 260 -2.03 3.57 -6.73
N PRO A 261 -2.92 2.67 -6.28
CA PRO A 261 -3.39 2.71 -4.91
C PRO A 261 -2.23 2.64 -3.93
N LEU A 262 -2.41 3.27 -2.76
CA LEU A 262 -1.50 3.09 -1.64
C LEU A 262 -1.34 1.59 -1.39
N ALA A 263 -0.11 1.11 -1.50
CA ALA A 263 0.18 -0.24 -1.10
C ALA A 263 -0.10 -0.34 0.40
N ASP A 264 -0.65 -1.49 0.81
CA ASP A 264 -0.66 -1.83 2.22
C ASP A 264 0.78 -1.66 2.75
N PRO A 265 0.96 -0.99 3.90
CA PRO A 265 2.30 -0.88 4.47
C PRO A 265 2.87 -2.28 4.59
N PRO A 266 4.15 -2.49 4.25
CA PRO A 266 4.75 -3.81 4.37
C PRO A 266 4.45 -4.34 5.77
N PRO A 267 4.09 -5.63 5.91
CA PRO A 267 3.74 -6.19 7.19
C PRO A 267 4.92 -5.92 8.12
N PRO A 268 4.65 -5.45 9.35
CA PRO A 268 5.71 -5.15 10.28
C PRO A 268 6.63 -6.38 10.38
N PRO A 269 7.96 -6.21 10.47
CA PRO A 269 8.88 -7.32 10.60
C PRO A 269 8.37 -8.29 11.67
N PRO A 270 8.47 -9.62 11.44
CA PRO A 270 7.96 -10.58 12.40
C PRO A 270 8.58 -10.27 13.77
N LEU A 271 7.71 -10.06 14.75
CA LEU A 271 8.12 -9.70 16.11
C LEU A 271 9.09 -10.75 16.70
N CYS A 272 9.03 -11.99 16.18
CA CYS A 272 9.96 -13.05 16.49
C CYS A 272 10.55 -13.69 15.21
N ALA A 273 11.76 -13.29 14.83
CA ALA A 273 12.46 -13.82 13.64
C ALA A 273 13.43 -14.98 13.96
N GLY A 274 14.05 -14.97 15.15
CA GLY A 274 15.08 -15.95 15.54
C GLY A 274 14.70 -16.85 16.72
N GLY A 275 13.45 -16.81 17.17
CA GLY A 275 13.02 -17.47 18.39
C GLY A 275 12.45 -18.86 18.18
N THR A 276 11.66 -19.33 19.14
CA THR A 276 11.15 -20.70 19.18
C THR A 276 9.61 -20.76 19.26
N GLY A 277 9.06 -21.96 19.44
CA GLY A 277 7.63 -22.14 19.65
C GLY A 277 7.18 -21.81 21.09
N LEU A 278 6.06 -21.11 21.22
CA LEU A 278 5.37 -20.91 22.50
C LEU A 278 4.44 -22.11 22.77
N ARG A 279 4.69 -22.85 23.85
CA ARG A 279 3.97 -24.11 24.18
C ARG A 279 2.88 -23.92 25.22
N GLY A 280 1.82 -24.73 25.13
CA GLY A 280 0.72 -24.74 26.08
C GLY A 280 0.03 -23.39 26.14
N THR A 281 -0.06 -22.76 24.96
CA THR A 281 -0.52 -21.40 24.80
C THR A 281 -2.04 -21.40 24.94
N ARG A 282 -2.56 -20.50 25.78
CA ARG A 282 -4.00 -20.36 25.95
C ARG A 282 -4.39 -18.90 26.06
N VAL A 283 -5.35 -18.49 25.25
CA VAL A 283 -6.01 -17.18 25.32
C VAL A 283 -7.46 -17.41 25.73
N VAL A 284 -7.93 -16.71 26.75
CA VAL A 284 -9.31 -16.80 27.22
C VAL A 284 -9.92 -15.42 27.29
N PHE A 285 -11.00 -15.22 26.54
CA PHE A 285 -11.84 -14.04 26.60
C PHE A 285 -13.04 -14.30 27.50
N ASN A 286 -13.36 -13.33 28.35
CA ASN A 286 -14.61 -13.28 29.10
C ASN A 286 -15.36 -12.02 28.67
N ARG A 287 -16.42 -12.20 27.86
CA ARG A 287 -17.23 -11.10 27.32
C ARG A 287 -18.00 -10.34 28.39
N LEU A 288 -18.41 -11.00 29.47
CA LEU A 288 -19.19 -10.37 30.56
C LEU A 288 -18.35 -9.37 31.36
N HIS A 289 -17.05 -9.63 31.48
CA HIS A 289 -16.14 -8.77 32.27
C HIS A 289 -15.13 -8.02 31.40
N HIS A 290 -15.23 -8.14 30.08
CA HIS A 290 -14.26 -7.60 29.11
C HIS A 290 -12.81 -7.92 29.49
N THR A 291 -12.53 -9.15 29.91
CA THR A 291 -11.17 -9.56 30.31
C THR A 291 -10.58 -10.54 29.33
N LEU A 292 -9.30 -10.36 29.01
CA LEU A 292 -8.48 -11.29 28.26
C LEU A 292 -7.39 -11.85 29.19
N ILE A 293 -7.18 -13.17 29.18
CA ILE A 293 -6.05 -13.82 29.85
C ILE A 293 -5.27 -14.61 28.82
N ALA A 294 -4.00 -14.29 28.66
CA ALA A 294 -3.07 -15.04 27.82
C ALA A 294 -2.01 -15.72 28.71
N ARG A 295 -1.66 -16.97 28.40
CA ARG A 295 -0.56 -17.69 29.06
C ARG A 295 0.16 -18.59 28.07
N GLY A 296 1.42 -18.87 28.32
CA GLY A 296 2.24 -19.76 27.50
C GLY A 296 3.62 -19.98 28.10
N LYS A 297 4.42 -20.83 27.45
CA LYS A 297 5.79 -21.16 27.86
C LYS A 297 6.73 -21.05 26.68
N LEU A 298 7.76 -20.23 26.83
CA LEU A 298 8.83 -20.09 25.84
C LEU A 298 9.86 -21.19 26.07
N ALA A 299 10.27 -21.88 25.00
CA ALA A 299 11.32 -22.88 25.02
C ALA A 299 12.60 -22.29 24.40
N LEU A 300 13.46 -21.68 25.20
CA LEU A 300 14.63 -20.92 24.76
C LEU A 300 15.93 -21.66 25.08
N PRO A 301 17.07 -21.29 24.46
CA PRO A 301 18.38 -21.73 24.93
C PRO A 301 18.54 -21.40 26.43
N PRO A 302 19.08 -22.33 27.26
CA PRO A 302 19.21 -22.10 28.70
C PRO A 302 19.96 -20.80 29.05
N SER A 303 20.98 -20.42 28.28
CA SER A 303 21.74 -19.17 28.47
C SER A 303 20.88 -17.90 28.30
N VAL A 304 19.94 -17.92 27.35
CA VAL A 304 18.99 -16.81 27.15
C VAL A 304 17.97 -16.79 28.28
N ALA A 305 17.42 -17.95 28.65
CA ALA A 305 16.40 -18.06 29.68
C ALA A 305 16.91 -17.66 31.08
N THR A 306 18.13 -18.05 31.45
CA THR A 306 18.73 -17.71 32.76
C THR A 306 19.19 -16.27 32.84
N GLY A 307 19.58 -15.68 31.71
CA GLY A 307 20.03 -14.29 31.62
C GLY A 307 18.91 -13.25 31.59
N TYR A 308 17.66 -13.66 31.39
CA TYR A 308 16.54 -12.74 31.28
C TYR A 308 16.03 -12.25 32.65
N ASP A 309 16.04 -10.92 32.84
CA ASP A 309 15.41 -10.23 33.96
C ASP A 309 14.45 -9.18 33.41
N PRO A 310 13.11 -9.38 33.46
CA PRO A 310 12.15 -8.43 32.91
C PRO A 310 12.19 -7.06 33.60
N ALA A 311 12.69 -6.97 34.84
CA ALA A 311 12.85 -5.68 35.51
C ALA A 311 14.03 -4.87 34.93
N GLN A 312 14.93 -5.47 34.17
CA GLN A 312 16.02 -4.80 33.44
C GLN A 312 15.74 -4.74 31.94
N ASP A 313 15.15 -5.80 31.39
CA ASP A 313 15.01 -6.00 29.95
C ASP A 313 13.66 -5.53 29.40
N GLY A 314 12.59 -5.52 30.22
CA GLY A 314 11.22 -5.33 29.76
C GLY A 314 10.66 -6.56 29.01
N ALA A 315 9.53 -6.38 28.33
CA ALA A 315 8.88 -7.43 27.53
C ALA A 315 8.00 -6.86 26.41
N GLN A 316 7.77 -7.66 25.36
CA GLN A 316 6.78 -7.37 24.33
C GLN A 316 5.79 -8.51 24.18
N LEU A 317 4.55 -8.18 23.80
CA LEU A 317 3.48 -9.14 23.59
C LEU A 317 2.56 -8.64 22.48
N ARG A 318 2.32 -9.50 21.48
CA ARG A 318 1.32 -9.30 20.43
C ARG A 318 0.34 -10.45 20.38
N ILE A 319 -0.95 -10.14 20.23
CA ILE A 319 -2.04 -11.10 19.99
C ILE A 319 -2.85 -10.59 18.81
N GLU A 320 -2.91 -11.36 17.74
CA GLU A 320 -3.52 -10.97 16.46
C GLU A 320 -4.31 -12.13 15.82
N ASP A 321 -5.29 -11.79 14.99
CA ASP A 321 -6.04 -12.75 14.17
C ASP A 321 -5.23 -13.11 12.92
N SER A 322 -5.09 -14.40 12.61
CA SER A 322 -4.24 -14.87 11.51
C SER A 322 -4.77 -14.52 10.12
N ALA A 323 -6.07 -14.26 9.95
CA ALA A 323 -6.64 -13.92 8.63
C ALA A 323 -6.44 -12.45 8.28
N SER A 324 -6.15 -11.59 9.25
CA SER A 324 -5.92 -10.18 8.99
C SER A 324 -4.94 -9.58 9.98
N PRO A 325 -3.74 -9.15 9.53
CA PRO A 325 -2.80 -8.42 10.38
C PRO A 325 -3.37 -7.06 10.84
N ALA A 326 -4.47 -6.57 10.24
CA ALA A 326 -5.18 -5.39 10.70
C ALA A 326 -5.97 -5.62 12.00
N ILE A 327 -6.34 -6.87 12.31
CA ILE A 327 -7.10 -7.21 13.52
C ILE A 327 -6.11 -7.59 14.63
N VAL A 328 -5.51 -6.57 15.25
CA VAL A 328 -4.61 -6.72 16.40
C VAL A 328 -5.38 -6.50 17.70
N LEU A 329 -5.48 -7.55 18.51
CA LEU A 329 -6.24 -7.51 19.78
C LEU A 329 -5.44 -6.89 20.90
N VAL A 330 -4.14 -7.20 20.92
CA VAL A 330 -3.17 -6.65 21.87
C VAL A 330 -1.89 -6.39 21.10
N ASP A 331 -1.41 -5.15 21.15
CA ASP A 331 -0.08 -4.79 20.64
C ASP A 331 0.70 -4.00 21.70
N LEU A 332 1.59 -4.69 22.39
CA LEU A 332 2.51 -4.13 23.38
C LEU A 332 3.95 -4.28 22.87
N THR A 333 4.25 -3.64 21.74
CA THR A 333 5.56 -3.67 21.07
C THR A 333 6.13 -2.26 20.89
N GLY A 334 7.43 -2.16 20.57
CA GLY A 334 8.08 -0.88 20.28
C GLY A 334 7.91 0.15 21.41
N ALA A 335 7.44 1.35 21.09
CA ALA A 335 7.18 2.41 22.06
C ALA A 335 6.05 2.10 23.08
N ARG A 336 5.31 1.00 22.90
CA ARG A 336 4.26 0.51 23.82
C ARG A 336 4.64 -0.81 24.48
N ALA A 337 5.90 -1.23 24.40
CA ALA A 337 6.41 -2.39 25.10
C ALA A 337 6.23 -2.24 26.63
N VAL A 338 6.15 -3.37 27.34
CA VAL A 338 6.18 -3.35 28.80
C VAL A 338 7.59 -2.93 29.24
N PRO A 339 7.75 -1.77 29.88
CA PRO A 339 9.06 -1.21 30.17
C PRO A 339 9.79 -2.02 31.24
N ALA A 340 11.10 -1.86 31.30
CA ALA A 340 11.89 -2.24 32.45
C ALA A 340 11.58 -1.35 33.68
N GLY A 341 12.08 -1.77 34.83
CA GLY A 341 12.10 -0.99 36.06
C GLY A 341 11.18 -1.48 37.17
N SER A 342 11.50 -1.02 38.38
CA SER A 342 10.80 -1.32 39.63
C SER A 342 9.49 -0.53 39.77
N PRO A 343 8.67 -0.77 40.81
CA PRO A 343 7.45 0.02 41.02
C PRO A 343 7.76 1.52 41.08
N GLY A 344 6.99 2.30 40.32
CA GLY A 344 7.20 3.73 40.09
C GLY A 344 7.93 4.06 38.79
N SER A 345 8.49 3.08 38.07
CA SER A 345 9.14 3.31 36.76
C SER A 345 8.15 3.42 35.60
N GLY A 346 6.91 2.94 35.78
CA GLY A 346 5.83 3.11 34.81
C GLY A 346 5.19 4.51 34.88
N CYS A 347 3.93 4.60 34.46
CA CYS A 347 3.20 5.88 34.42
C CYS A 347 2.46 6.22 35.72
N GLY A 348 2.45 5.29 36.67
CA GLY A 348 1.90 5.48 38.01
C GLY A 348 2.88 5.04 39.10
N PRO A 349 2.70 5.51 40.35
CA PRO A 349 3.61 5.22 41.47
C PRO A 349 3.65 3.73 41.87
N ARG A 350 2.71 2.93 41.36
CA ARG A 350 2.61 1.47 41.61
C ARG A 350 2.83 0.64 40.35
N ASP A 351 3.16 1.29 39.24
CA ASP A 351 3.40 0.60 37.98
C ASP A 351 4.87 0.18 37.89
N GLY A 352 5.14 -1.05 37.49
CA GLY A 352 6.50 -1.58 37.45
C GLY A 352 6.61 -3.05 37.86
N TRP A 353 7.82 -3.59 37.75
CA TRP A 353 8.10 -5.00 38.05
C TRP A 353 8.37 -5.24 39.54
N VAL A 354 7.65 -6.19 40.12
CA VAL A 354 7.91 -6.72 41.46
C VAL A 354 8.49 -8.13 41.35
N ARG A 355 9.64 -8.37 41.98
CA ARG A 355 10.30 -9.67 42.04
C ARG A 355 9.98 -10.41 43.33
N ARG A 356 9.63 -11.70 43.23
CA ARG A 356 9.48 -12.65 44.35
C ARG A 356 10.12 -13.99 43.96
N GLY A 357 11.37 -14.19 44.38
CA GLY A 357 12.18 -15.33 43.95
C GLY A 357 12.42 -15.31 42.43
N ALA A 358 12.15 -16.43 41.75
CA ALA A 358 12.21 -16.58 40.28
C ALA A 358 10.87 -16.26 39.59
N THR A 359 10.15 -15.27 40.12
CA THR A 359 8.88 -14.78 39.56
C THR A 359 8.87 -13.27 39.60
N PHE A 360 8.59 -12.67 38.45
CA PHE A 360 8.47 -11.25 38.24
C PHE A 360 7.03 -10.94 37.86
N THR A 361 6.48 -9.86 38.38
CA THR A 361 5.11 -9.42 38.06
C THR A 361 5.13 -7.93 37.79
N TYR A 362 4.85 -7.54 36.55
CA TYR A 362 4.55 -6.17 36.20
C TYR A 362 3.13 -5.86 36.64
N HIS A 363 2.98 -4.81 37.43
CA HIS A 363 1.68 -4.24 37.75
C HIS A 363 1.47 -2.99 36.92
N ASN A 364 0.25 -2.81 36.40
CA ASN A 364 -0.14 -1.60 35.71
C ASN A 364 -1.51 -1.15 36.22
N GLN A 365 -1.50 -0.19 37.12
CA GLN A 365 -2.70 0.42 37.70
C GLN A 365 -3.14 1.64 36.89
N SER A 366 -2.21 2.34 36.23
CA SER A 366 -2.53 3.52 35.41
C SER A 366 -3.20 3.19 34.08
N ASN A 367 -3.09 1.94 33.61
CA ASN A 367 -3.46 1.54 32.25
C ASN A 367 -2.70 2.36 31.17
N ALA A 368 -1.49 2.82 31.49
CA ALA A 368 -0.62 3.57 30.59
C ALA A 368 0.80 3.01 30.62
N LEU A 369 1.52 3.14 29.50
CA LEU A 369 2.93 2.75 29.38
C LEU A 369 3.78 3.95 28.91
N PRO A 370 5.02 4.08 29.40
CA PRO A 370 5.97 5.09 28.94
C PRO A 370 6.37 4.83 27.47
N PRO A 371 6.91 5.83 26.75
CA PRO A 371 7.29 7.15 27.24
C PRO A 371 6.14 8.16 27.31
N ALA A 372 5.10 7.98 26.50
CA ALA A 372 4.02 8.97 26.38
C ALA A 372 3.09 9.00 27.59
N CYS A 373 2.96 7.89 28.33
CA CYS A 373 2.03 7.76 29.44
C CYS A 373 0.59 8.20 29.13
N ALA A 374 0.19 8.08 27.86
CA ALA A 374 -1.15 8.41 27.42
C ALA A 374 -2.15 7.44 28.06
N ALA A 375 -3.31 7.95 28.49
CA ALA A 375 -4.37 7.14 29.06
C ALA A 375 -4.77 6.01 28.09
N GLY A 376 -4.84 4.77 28.58
CA GLY A 376 -5.21 3.60 27.78
C GLY A 376 -4.10 3.06 26.85
N SER A 377 -2.91 3.66 26.85
CA SER A 377 -1.78 3.21 26.01
C SER A 377 -1.34 1.77 26.30
N ALA A 378 -1.65 1.24 27.48
CA ALA A 378 -1.39 -0.15 27.85
C ALA A 378 -2.43 -1.16 27.32
N ARG A 379 -3.45 -0.69 26.58
CA ARG A 379 -4.51 -1.53 25.99
C ARG A 379 -5.17 -2.46 27.00
N GLY A 380 -5.35 -1.99 28.23
CA GLY A 380 -6.01 -2.75 29.29
C GLY A 380 -5.10 -3.71 30.06
N LEU A 381 -3.79 -3.78 29.76
CA LEU A 381 -2.86 -4.61 30.52
C LEU A 381 -2.91 -4.23 32.00
N GLN A 382 -3.28 -5.17 32.86
CA GLN A 382 -3.27 -4.98 34.31
C GLN A 382 -2.07 -5.65 34.97
N LEU A 383 -1.67 -6.80 34.42
CA LEU A 383 -0.65 -7.65 35.00
C LEU A 383 0.05 -8.49 33.94
N LEU A 384 1.39 -8.49 33.96
CA LEU A 384 2.22 -9.44 33.24
C LEU A 384 3.11 -10.18 34.23
N ARG A 385 2.91 -11.48 34.36
CA ARG A 385 3.73 -12.34 35.22
C ARG A 385 4.67 -13.18 34.37
N VAL A 386 5.95 -13.11 34.72
CA VAL A 386 7.03 -13.91 34.13
C VAL A 386 7.59 -14.82 35.22
N SER A 387 7.79 -16.10 34.93
CA SER A 387 8.50 -17.01 35.82
C SER A 387 9.68 -17.67 35.14
N THR A 388 10.85 -17.51 35.76
CA THR A 388 12.13 -18.08 35.33
C THR A 388 12.54 -19.28 36.20
N ARG A 389 11.60 -19.88 36.95
CA ARG A 389 11.87 -21.04 37.84
C ARG A 389 12.50 -22.22 37.10
N ARG A 390 12.23 -22.36 35.80
CA ARG A 390 12.75 -23.40 34.92
C ARG A 390 13.70 -22.86 33.85
N ALA A 391 14.27 -21.68 34.07
CA ALA A 391 15.18 -21.05 33.12
C ALA A 391 16.43 -21.90 32.84
N ALA A 392 16.96 -22.59 33.85
CA ALA A 392 18.09 -23.52 33.66
C ALA A 392 17.75 -24.69 32.72
N ALA A 393 16.47 -25.03 32.58
CA ALA A 393 15.98 -26.01 31.61
C ALA A 393 15.50 -25.36 30.30
N GLY A 394 15.80 -24.08 30.08
CA GLY A 394 15.38 -23.34 28.89
C GLY A 394 13.91 -22.91 28.88
N GLU A 395 13.19 -22.93 30.00
CA GLU A 395 11.76 -22.58 30.04
C GLU A 395 11.49 -21.27 30.78
N VAL A 396 10.79 -20.35 30.11
CA VAL A 396 10.23 -19.13 30.71
C VAL A 396 8.71 -19.16 30.57
N SER A 397 7.98 -19.06 31.68
CA SER A 397 6.51 -19.04 31.66
C SER A 397 5.98 -17.62 31.72
N ILE A 398 4.97 -17.31 30.91
CA ILE A 398 4.29 -16.01 30.91
C ILE A 398 2.80 -16.14 31.19
N ARG A 399 2.24 -15.13 31.86
CA ARG A 399 0.80 -14.95 32.04
C ARG A 399 0.46 -13.47 32.05
N ALA A 400 -0.30 -13.03 31.06
CA ALA A 400 -0.82 -11.67 30.95
C ALA A 400 -2.32 -11.64 31.28
N ARG A 401 -2.76 -10.56 31.93
CA ARG A 401 -4.18 -10.28 32.20
C ARG A 401 -4.49 -8.87 31.74
N PHE A 402 -5.54 -8.75 30.97
CA PHE A 402 -6.09 -7.51 30.46
C PHE A 402 -7.52 -7.31 30.95
N ARG A 403 -7.93 -6.05 31.05
CA ARG A 403 -9.30 -5.60 31.29
C ARG A 403 -9.69 -4.63 30.17
N ASP A 404 -10.99 -4.45 29.98
CA ASP A 404 -11.56 -3.56 28.98
C ASP A 404 -11.12 -3.96 27.56
N THR A 405 -10.82 -5.25 27.37
CA THR A 405 -10.53 -5.87 26.08
C THR A 405 -11.78 -6.62 25.63
N ALA A 406 -12.49 -6.04 24.67
CA ALA A 406 -13.64 -6.70 24.06
C ALA A 406 -13.18 -7.95 23.32
N ALA A 407 -13.99 -9.03 23.39
CA ALA A 407 -13.75 -10.19 22.54
C ALA A 407 -14.28 -9.84 21.14
N PRO A 408 -13.40 -9.77 20.13
CA PRO A 408 -13.83 -9.56 18.75
C PRO A 408 -14.64 -10.77 18.27
N ASP A 409 -15.30 -10.60 17.13
CA ASP A 409 -15.71 -11.76 16.34
C ASP A 409 -14.46 -12.18 15.54
N LEU A 410 -13.89 -13.32 15.92
CA LEU A 410 -12.66 -13.86 15.33
C LEU A 410 -12.98 -14.48 13.98
N LEU A 411 -12.20 -14.13 12.96
CA LEU A 411 -12.35 -14.64 11.61
C LEU A 411 -11.42 -15.84 11.36
N ALA A 412 -10.32 -15.94 12.12
CA ALA A 412 -9.37 -17.04 12.01
C ALA A 412 -8.69 -17.37 13.36
N PRO A 413 -7.83 -18.40 13.39
CA PRO A 413 -7.01 -18.71 14.56
C PRO A 413 -6.20 -17.51 15.06
N LEU A 414 -5.89 -17.51 16.36
CA LEU A 414 -5.05 -16.46 16.94
C LEU A 414 -3.57 -16.80 16.84
N HIS A 415 -2.75 -15.78 16.56
CA HIS A 415 -1.31 -15.82 16.78
C HIS A 415 -0.94 -15.05 18.05
N VAL A 416 -0.03 -15.62 18.84
CA VAL A 416 0.51 -15.01 20.05
C VAL A 416 2.02 -15.00 19.94
N THR A 417 2.62 -13.81 20.01
CA THR A 417 4.07 -13.64 19.99
C THR A 417 4.55 -12.93 21.24
N VAL A 418 5.60 -13.45 21.86
CA VAL A 418 6.21 -12.92 23.08
C VAL A 418 7.68 -12.65 22.82
N VAL A 419 8.17 -11.47 23.20
CA VAL A 419 9.60 -11.13 23.18
C VAL A 419 10.08 -10.80 24.58
N LEU A 420 11.21 -11.38 24.96
CA LEU A 420 11.90 -11.15 26.21
C LEU A 420 12.91 -10.02 26.02
N GLY A 421 12.45 -8.78 26.18
CA GLY A 421 13.27 -7.57 26.05
C GLY A 421 12.59 -6.47 25.23
N HIS A 422 13.39 -5.50 24.76
CA HIS A 422 12.97 -4.38 23.91
C HIS A 422 13.35 -4.61 22.42
N GLU A 423 13.42 -3.52 21.64
CA GLU A 423 13.81 -3.52 20.22
C GLU A 423 15.08 -4.36 19.96
N GLY A 424 15.05 -5.16 18.90
CA GLY A 424 16.14 -6.08 18.52
C GLY A 424 16.15 -7.44 19.24
N ALA A 425 15.51 -7.58 20.41
CA ALA A 425 15.54 -8.84 21.17
C ALA A 425 14.88 -10.02 20.41
N GLY A 426 13.84 -9.75 19.63
CA GLY A 426 13.18 -10.76 18.80
C GLY A 426 14.06 -11.27 17.65
N ALA A 427 14.82 -10.38 17.03
CA ALA A 427 15.81 -10.76 16.01
C ALA A 427 16.98 -11.55 16.61
N ALA A 428 17.37 -11.23 17.85
CA ALA A 428 18.37 -11.98 18.62
C ALA A 428 17.87 -13.33 19.17
N GLY A 429 16.66 -13.77 18.79
CA GLY A 429 16.08 -15.06 19.20
C GLY A 429 15.58 -15.12 20.65
N ARG A 430 15.44 -13.97 21.32
CA ARG A 430 14.84 -13.89 22.67
C ARG A 430 13.32 -13.81 22.62
N CYS A 431 12.69 -14.68 21.86
CA CYS A 431 11.26 -14.62 21.61
C CYS A 431 10.67 -16.00 21.36
N ALA A 432 9.35 -16.09 21.41
CA ALA A 432 8.63 -17.26 20.94
C ALA A 432 7.26 -16.87 20.37
N SER A 433 6.83 -17.61 19.35
CA SER A 433 5.50 -17.49 18.75
C SER A 433 4.73 -18.79 18.90
N ALA A 434 3.44 -18.69 19.23
CA ALA A 434 2.56 -19.83 19.27
C ALA A 434 2.21 -20.30 17.84
N PRO A 435 1.95 -21.60 17.63
CA PRO A 435 1.22 -22.02 16.45
C PRO A 435 -0.18 -21.36 16.43
N ALA A 436 -0.84 -21.42 15.27
CA ALA A 436 -2.21 -20.93 15.11
C ALA A 436 -3.13 -21.55 16.17
N LEU A 437 -3.71 -20.73 17.04
CA LEU A 437 -4.56 -21.18 18.14
C LEU A 437 -6.01 -21.33 17.68
N GLY A 438 -6.53 -22.56 17.70
CA GLY A 438 -7.94 -22.82 17.42
C GLY A 438 -8.82 -22.22 18.51
N CYS A 439 -9.81 -21.41 18.14
CA CYS A 439 -10.71 -20.75 19.08
C CYS A 439 -12.08 -21.43 19.13
N VAL A 440 -12.53 -21.76 20.35
CA VAL A 440 -13.84 -22.37 20.59
C VAL A 440 -14.63 -21.52 21.58
N ARG A 441 -15.88 -21.24 21.21
CA ARG A 441 -16.84 -20.59 22.11
C ARG A 441 -17.31 -21.60 23.16
N THR A 442 -16.99 -21.34 24.43
CA THR A 442 -17.38 -22.16 25.57
C THR A 442 -18.54 -21.49 26.31
N GLY A 443 -19.73 -21.58 25.71
CA GLY A 443 -20.93 -20.90 26.19
C GLY A 443 -21.05 -19.44 25.72
N PRO A 444 -22.10 -18.70 26.14
CA PRO A 444 -22.40 -17.38 25.58
C PRO A 444 -21.32 -16.33 25.90
N ILE A 445 -20.60 -16.52 27.01
CA ILE A 445 -19.77 -15.49 27.65
C ILE A 445 -18.27 -15.72 27.45
N ARG A 446 -17.82 -16.94 27.12
CA ARG A 446 -16.39 -17.27 27.06
C ARG A 446 -15.96 -17.78 25.69
N ILE A 447 -14.79 -17.32 25.26
CA ILE A 447 -14.08 -17.85 24.09
C ILE A 447 -12.71 -18.30 24.59
N GLY A 448 -12.35 -19.55 24.29
CA GLY A 448 -11.05 -20.11 24.64
C GLY A 448 -10.31 -20.52 23.38
N CYS A 449 -9.07 -20.06 23.24
CA CYS A 449 -8.18 -20.43 22.16
C CYS A 449 -6.96 -21.16 22.73
N SER A 450 -6.54 -22.24 22.08
CA SER A 450 -5.36 -23.03 22.48
C SER A 450 -4.68 -23.70 21.29
N ASP A 451 -3.42 -24.07 21.50
CA ASP A 451 -2.58 -24.84 20.56
C ASP A 451 -2.95 -26.33 20.51
#